data_AF-A0A925PVM7-F1
#
_entry.id   AF-A0A925PVM7-F1
#
_cell.length_a   1.000
_cell.length_b   1.000
_cell.length_c   1.000
_cell.angle_alpha   90.00
_cell.angle_beta   90.00
_cell.angle_gamma   90.00
#
_symmetry.space_group_name_H-M   'P 1'
#
loop_
_entity.id
_entity.type
_entity.pdbx_description
1 polymer ?
#
loop_
_entity_poly.entity_id
_entity_poly.type
_entity_poly.pdbx_seq_one_letter_code
_entity_poly.pdbx_strand_id
1 'polypeptide(L)'
;QEKHFPGRVIGTDIANPQFAVFARAFGCVGEIVEETAQFAPALARAMASGKPAVIELRIDPQAITPNTTLDKIRAAALAGKARS
;
A
#
# COMPACT_ATOMS: atom_id res chain seq x y z
N GLN A 1 -25.43 8.41 -0.30
CA GLN A 1 -25.54 9.62 0.55
C GLN A 1 -24.29 10.49 0.32
N GLU A 2 -24.06 10.93 -0.92
CA GLU A 2 -22.83 11.63 -1.34
C GLU A 2 -23.17 12.76 -2.33
N LYS A 3 -24.26 13.48 -2.00
CA LYS A 3 -24.81 14.56 -2.81
C LYS A 3 -24.62 15.96 -2.21
N HIS A 4 -24.03 16.12 -1.01
CA HIS A 4 -24.15 17.40 -0.27
C HIS A 4 -22.87 18.07 0.26
N PHE A 5 -21.65 17.54 0.13
CA PHE A 5 -20.45 18.25 0.62
C PHE A 5 -19.18 18.01 -0.24
N PRO A 6 -18.69 19.01 -1.00
CA PRO A 6 -17.40 18.93 -1.67
C PRO A 6 -16.27 19.34 -0.72
N GLY A 7 -15.12 18.65 -0.77
CA GLY A 7 -13.89 19.06 -0.08
C GLY A 7 -13.47 18.22 1.14
N ARG A 8 -14.05 17.05 1.36
CA ARG A 8 -13.72 16.21 2.52
C ARG A 8 -13.22 14.83 2.07
N VAL A 9 -11.91 14.74 1.86
CA VAL A 9 -11.20 13.46 1.79
C VAL A 9 -11.15 12.92 3.23
N ILE A 10 -12.22 12.28 3.70
CA ILE A 10 -12.16 11.43 4.89
C ILE A 10 -11.85 10.02 4.39
N GLY A 11 -10.74 9.45 4.85
CA GLY A 11 -10.56 7.99 4.88
C GLY A 11 -9.67 7.36 3.81
N THR A 12 -9.06 8.12 2.88
CA THR A 12 -8.08 7.57 1.94
C THR A 12 -6.63 7.93 2.26
N ASP A 13 -6.39 8.75 3.29
CA ASP A 13 -5.06 8.95 3.84
C ASP A 13 -4.85 7.91 4.95
N ILE A 14 -4.70 6.65 4.51
CA ILE A 14 -4.21 5.60 5.40
C ILE A 14 -2.77 5.96 5.68
N ALA A 15 -2.50 6.53 6.86
CA ALA A 15 -1.15 6.55 7.40
C ALA A 15 -0.68 5.10 7.44
N ASN A 16 0.11 4.69 6.44
CA ASN A 16 0.48 3.30 6.23
C ASN A 16 1.16 2.80 7.51
N PRO A 17 0.52 1.94 8.32
CA PRO A 17 1.12 1.48 9.55
C PRO A 17 2.36 0.68 9.16
N GLN A 18 3.50 0.97 9.79
CA GLN A 18 4.75 0.29 9.49
C GLN A 18 4.64 -1.16 9.99
N PHE A 19 4.12 -2.07 9.15
CA PHE A 19 3.87 -3.47 9.47
C PHE A 19 5.14 -4.20 9.85
N ALA A 20 6.27 -3.85 9.23
CA ALA A 20 7.57 -4.38 9.62
C ALA A 20 7.95 -3.97 11.06
N VAL A 21 7.61 -2.75 11.50
CA VAL A 21 7.82 -2.32 12.90
C VAL A 21 6.88 -3.05 13.84
N PHE A 22 5.62 -3.21 13.46
CA PHE A 22 4.65 -3.97 14.25
C PHE A 22 5.10 -5.42 14.45
N ALA A 23 5.55 -6.11 13.40
CA ALA A 23 6.07 -7.46 13.48
C ALA A 23 7.26 -7.57 14.46
N ARG A 24 8.19 -6.61 14.41
CA ARG A 24 9.34 -6.57 15.33
C ARG A 24 8.92 -6.43 16.80
N ALA A 25 7.83 -5.72 17.09
CA ALA A 25 7.32 -5.58 18.45
C ALA A 25 6.85 -6.91 19.07
N PHE A 26 6.47 -7.90 18.25
CA PHE A 26 6.10 -9.26 18.69
C PHE A 26 7.24 -10.27 18.58
N GLY A 27 8.48 -9.81 18.33
CA GLY A 27 9.64 -10.70 18.20
C GLY A 27 9.77 -11.40 16.84
N CYS A 28 8.93 -11.04 15.87
CA CYS A 28 9.01 -11.51 14.49
C CYS A 28 10.12 -10.77 13.72
N VAL A 29 10.52 -11.32 12.58
CA VAL A 29 11.32 -10.57 11.60
C VAL A 29 10.40 -9.56 10.91
N GLY A 30 10.90 -8.33 10.76
CA GLY A 30 10.25 -7.29 9.97
C GLY A 30 11.24 -6.72 8.97
N GLU A 31 10.98 -6.89 7.68
CA GLU A 31 11.78 -6.38 6.56
C GLU A 31 10.96 -5.34 5.79
N ILE A 32 11.61 -4.30 5.27
CA ILE A 32 11.00 -3.31 4.38
C ILE A 32 11.72 -3.40 3.03
N VAL A 33 10.95 -3.50 1.96
CA VAL A 33 11.44 -3.59 0.58
C VAL A 33 10.80 -2.45 -0.19
N GLU A 34 11.62 -1.54 -0.70
CA GLU A 34 11.21 -0.38 -1.50
C GLU A 34 11.51 -0.59 -2.99
N GLU A 35 12.41 -1.54 -3.31
CA GLU A 35 12.79 -1.87 -4.68
C GLU A 35 12.82 -3.38 -4.92
N THR A 36 12.49 -3.81 -6.15
CA THR A 36 12.46 -5.23 -6.54
C THR A 36 13.76 -5.97 -6.22
N ALA A 37 14.91 -5.33 -6.41
CA ALA A 37 16.22 -5.92 -6.14
C ALA A 37 16.45 -6.27 -4.65
N GLN A 38 15.73 -5.61 -3.74
CA GLN A 38 15.84 -5.83 -2.30
C GLN A 38 15.02 -7.04 -1.82
N PHE A 39 14.07 -7.51 -2.63
CA PHE A 39 13.15 -8.58 -2.23
C PHE A 39 13.86 -9.92 -1.99
N ALA A 40 14.64 -10.41 -2.97
CA ALA A 40 15.29 -11.72 -2.83
C ALA A 40 16.25 -11.78 -1.63
N PRO A 41 17.10 -10.76 -1.37
CA PRO A 41 17.88 -10.69 -0.14
C PRO A 41 17.05 -10.66 1.15
N ALA A 42 15.93 -9.91 1.16
CA ALA A 42 15.04 -9.83 2.33
C ALA A 42 14.36 -11.17 2.63
N LEU A 43 13.91 -11.87 1.59
CA LEU A 43 13.35 -13.22 1.71
C LEU A 43 14.36 -14.21 2.28
N ALA A 44 15.60 -14.18 1.79
CA ALA A 44 16.66 -15.06 2.28
C ALA A 44 16.93 -14.86 3.79
N ARG A 45 17.00 -13.60 4.26
CA ARG A 45 17.14 -13.29 5.70
C ARG A 45 15.94 -13.76 6.51
N ALA A 46 14.72 -13.52 6.03
CA ALA A 46 13.49 -13.95 6.68
C ALA A 46 13.45 -15.48 6.85
N MET A 47 13.78 -16.23 5.79
CA MET A 47 13.83 -17.70 5.83
C MET A 47 14.92 -18.23 6.76
N ALA A 48 16.11 -17.63 6.73
CA ALA A 48 17.23 -18.04 7.60
C ALA A 48 16.96 -17.79 9.09
N SER A 49 16.03 -16.89 9.43
CA SER A 49 15.76 -16.48 10.81
C SER A 49 15.10 -17.56 11.67
N GLY A 50 14.42 -18.54 11.07
CA GLY A 50 13.62 -19.54 11.78
C GLY A 50 12.45 -18.97 12.60
N LYS A 51 12.08 -17.70 12.38
CA LYS A 51 11.02 -16.99 13.08
C LYS A 51 9.89 -16.62 12.11
N PRO A 52 8.67 -16.38 12.61
CA PRO A 52 7.64 -15.70 11.83
C PRO A 52 8.19 -14.38 11.29
N ALA A 53 7.87 -14.06 10.04
CA ALA A 53 8.43 -12.91 9.34
C ALA A 53 7.35 -12.15 8.56
N VAL A 54 7.48 -10.82 8.55
CA VAL A 54 6.70 -9.92 7.72
C VAL A 54 7.67 -9.17 6.81
N ILE A 55 7.40 -9.19 5.50
CA ILE A 55 8.12 -8.41 4.50
C ILE A 55 7.14 -7.37 3.95
N GLU A 56 7.35 -6.11 4.30
CA GLU A 56 6.55 -4.97 3.85
C GLU A 56 7.07 -4.51 2.48
N LEU A 57 6.30 -4.77 1.42
CA LEU A 57 6.60 -4.29 0.08
C LEU A 57 5.98 -2.90 -0.09
N ARG A 58 6.83 -1.88 -0.16
CA ARG A 58 6.41 -0.51 -0.44
C ARG A 58 6.43 -0.31 -1.94
N ILE A 59 5.23 -0.21 -2.49
CA ILE A 59 5.02 0.20 -3.87
C ILE A 59 4.50 1.62 -3.89
N ASP A 60 4.82 2.36 -4.95
CA ASP A 60 4.19 3.64 -5.21
C ASP A 60 2.66 3.44 -5.23
N PRO A 61 1.89 4.18 -4.41
CA PRO A 61 0.44 4.12 -4.43
C PRO A 61 -0.16 4.36 -5.82
N GLN A 62 0.54 5.03 -6.74
CA GLN A 62 0.11 5.22 -8.13
C GLN A 62 0.19 3.95 -8.99
N ALA A 63 0.91 2.92 -8.55
CA ALA A 63 1.14 1.67 -9.27
C ALA A 63 0.09 0.57 -8.96
N ILE A 64 -1.18 0.94 -8.82
CA ILE A 64 -2.25 -0.02 -8.55
C ILE A 64 -2.76 -0.61 -9.87
N THR A 65 -2.28 -1.82 -10.18
CA THR A 65 -2.64 -2.77 -11.26
C THR A 65 -2.05 -2.51 -12.65
N PRO A 66 -1.72 -3.57 -13.43
CA PRO A 66 -1.12 -3.45 -14.77
C PRO A 66 -2.01 -2.76 -15.82
N ASN A 67 -3.28 -2.47 -15.51
CA ASN A 67 -4.24 -1.94 -16.47
C ASN A 67 -4.78 -0.53 -16.15
N THR A 68 -4.45 0.08 -15.02
CA THR A 68 -4.93 1.44 -14.74
C THR A 68 -4.12 2.15 -13.67
N THR A 69 -4.22 3.48 -13.62
CA THR A 69 -3.62 4.31 -12.57
C THR A 69 -4.74 4.91 -11.72
N LEU A 70 -4.43 5.28 -10.47
CA LEU A 70 -5.39 5.95 -9.58
C LEU A 70 -5.98 7.22 -10.20
N ASP A 71 -5.16 7.96 -10.97
CA ASP A 71 -5.59 9.15 -11.69
C ASP A 71 -6.64 8.83 -12.77
N LYS A 72 -6.51 7.70 -13.48
CA LYS A 72 -7.50 7.24 -14.47
C LYS A 72 -8.82 6.81 -13.83
N ILE A 73 -8.76 6.13 -12.68
CA ILE A 73 -9.96 5.76 -11.91
C ILE A 73 -10.69 7.02 -11.43
N ARG A 74 -9.94 8.02 -10.93
CA ARG A 74 -10.50 9.33 -10.52
C ARG A 74 -11.13 10.10 -11.68
N ALA A 75 -10.46 10.14 -12.83
CA ALA A 75 -11.00 10.79 -14.03
C ALA A 75 -12.31 10.14 -14.53
N ALA A 76 -12.38 8.81 -14.52
CA ALA A 76 -13.59 8.08 -14.90
C ALA A 76 -14.77 8.33 -13.93
N ALA A 77 -14.48 8.38 -12.62
CA ALA A 77 -15.49 8.69 -11.60
C ALA A 77 -16.04 10.13 -11.72
N LEU A 78 -15.18 11.10 -12.05
CA LEU A 78 -15.57 12.50 -12.29
C LEU A 78 -16.40 12.64 -13.58
N ALA A 79 -16.02 11.93 -14.66
CA ALA A 79 -16.75 11.94 -15.93
C ALA A 79 -18.15 11.30 -15.84
N GLY A 80 -18.35 10.33 -14.94
CA GLY A 80 -19.67 9.75 -14.65
C GLY A 80 -20.59 10.69 -13.88
N LYS A 81 -20.03 11.56 -13.03
CA LYS A 81 -20.78 12.50 -12.18
C LYS A 81 -21.27 13.75 -12.94
N ALA A 82 -20.65 14.06 -14.09
CA ALA A 82 -21.05 15.17 -14.96
C ALA A 82 -22.18 14.82 -15.95
N ARG A 83 -22.61 13.54 -15.98
CA ARG A 83 -23.60 13.02 -16.93
C ARG A 83 -24.93 12.62 -16.27
N SER A 84 -25.17 13.04 -15.02
CA SER A 84 -26.42 12.83 -14.27
C SER A 84 -27.08 14.13 -13.86
#